data_AF-A0AAN7ZI02-F1
#
_entry.id   AF-A0AAN7ZI02-F1
#
_cell.length_a   1.000
_cell.length_b   1.000
_cell.length_c   1.000
_cell.angle_alpha   90.00
_cell.angle_beta   90.00
_cell.angle_gamma   90.00
#
_symmetry.space_group_name_H-M   'P 1'
#
loop_
_entity.id
_entity.type
_entity.pdbx_description
1 polymer ?
#
loop_
_entity_poly.entity_id
_entity_poly.type
_entity_poly.pdbx_seq_one_letter_code
_entity_poly.pdbx_strand_id
1 'polypeptide(L)'
;MWGSSIVSLSVILVITFSYISDARWICNPCATEDECEREPVEFCMWGEARDSCNRRVCAKGPGERCGGPLGILGQCGEGMMCNDERCHGCSTHSPTFPCHQ
;
A
#
# COMPACT_ATOMS: atom_id res chain seq x y z
N MET A 1 -22.10 -37.65 24.50
CA MET A 1 -22.13 -37.12 23.10
C MET A 1 -21.82 -35.61 23.02
N TRP A 2 -21.06 -35.03 23.97
CA TRP A 2 -20.71 -33.59 23.96
C TRP A 2 -19.25 -33.32 23.55
N GLY A 3 -18.38 -34.35 23.62
CA GLY A 3 -16.95 -34.22 23.28
C GLY A 3 -16.70 -33.90 21.81
N SER A 4 -17.45 -34.50 20.88
CA SER A 4 -17.24 -34.30 19.44
C SER A 4 -17.57 -32.87 18.97
N SER A 5 -18.61 -32.24 19.52
CA SER A 5 -18.95 -30.85 19.19
C SER A 5 -17.94 -29.84 19.74
N ILE A 6 -17.36 -30.11 20.92
CA ILE A 6 -16.34 -29.24 21.53
C ILE A 6 -15.05 -29.27 20.70
N VAL A 7 -14.63 -30.46 20.24
CA VAL A 7 -13.45 -30.60 19.38
C VAL A 7 -13.63 -29.84 18.07
N SER A 8 -14.77 -30.00 17.39
CA SER A 8 -15.04 -29.31 16.13
C SER A 8 -15.03 -27.78 16.28
N LEU A 9 -15.61 -27.24 17.35
CA LEU A 9 -15.59 -25.80 17.61
C LEU A 9 -14.17 -25.27 17.88
N SER A 10 -13.36 -26.02 18.63
CA SER A 10 -11.97 -25.64 18.90
C SER A 10 -11.10 -25.61 17.64
N VAL A 11 -11.30 -26.57 16.72
CA VAL A 11 -10.58 -26.62 15.43
C VAL A 11 -10.96 -25.43 14.55
N ILE A 12 -12.25 -25.09 14.47
CA ILE A 12 -12.72 -23.92 13.71
C ILE A 12 -12.10 -22.64 14.26
N LEU A 13 -12.04 -22.47 15.58
CA LEU A 13 -11.45 -21.30 16.24
C LEU A 13 -9.95 -21.15 15.96
N VAL A 14 -9.21 -22.27 15.94
CA VAL A 14 -7.77 -22.26 15.60
C VAL A 14 -7.55 -21.93 14.12
N ILE A 15 -8.38 -22.49 13.23
CA ILE A 15 -8.29 -22.20 11.79
C ILE A 15 -8.60 -20.72 11.54
N THR A 16 -9.69 -20.17 12.09
CA THR A 16 -10.04 -18.75 11.88
C THR A 16 -8.98 -17.81 12.45
N PHE A 17 -8.43 -18.11 13.63
CA PHE A 17 -7.34 -17.33 14.22
C PHE A 17 -6.06 -17.35 13.37
N SER A 18 -5.75 -18.49 12.75
CA SER A 18 -4.59 -18.64 11.85
C SER A 18 -4.78 -17.85 10.56
N TYR A 19 -6.00 -17.85 9.99
CA TYR A 19 -6.32 -17.03 8.82
C TYR A 19 -6.21 -15.52 9.10
N ILE A 20 -6.58 -15.07 10.30
CA ILE A 20 -6.49 -13.64 10.67
C ILE A 20 -5.02 -13.19 10.82
N SER A 21 -4.11 -14.09 11.18
CA SER A 21 -2.70 -13.75 11.41
C SER A 21 -1.88 -13.61 10.13
N ASP A 22 -2.29 -14.24 9.03
CA ASP A 22 -1.57 -14.21 7.74
C ASP A 22 -1.64 -12.84 7.03
N ALA A 23 -2.65 -12.01 7.31
CA ALA A 23 -2.77 -10.69 6.70
C ALA A 23 -1.79 -9.63 7.26
N ARG A 24 -0.99 -9.98 8.27
CA ARG A 24 -0.19 -9.02 9.07
C ARG A 24 1.30 -8.92 8.68
N TRP A 25 1.77 -9.73 7.73
CA TRP A 25 3.22 -9.92 7.54
C TRP A 25 3.94 -8.84 6.72
N ILE A 26 3.22 -7.92 6.08
CA ILE A 26 3.80 -7.02 5.08
C ILE A 26 4.08 -5.65 5.67
N CYS A 27 3.20 -5.15 6.53
CA CYS A 27 3.47 -4.01 7.36
C CYS A 27 2.48 -3.88 8.51
N ASN A 28 2.86 -3.09 9.50
CA ASN A 28 1.96 -2.72 10.59
C ASN A 28 1.01 -1.63 10.06
N PRO A 29 -0.32 -1.87 10.05
CA PRO A 29 -1.28 -0.82 9.74
C PRO A 29 -1.17 0.32 10.76
N CYS A 30 -1.63 1.51 10.38
CA CYS A 30 -1.70 2.64 11.31
C CYS A 30 -2.52 2.27 12.55
N ALA A 31 -2.05 2.69 13.73
CA ALA A 31 -2.77 2.49 14.98
C ALA A 31 -3.92 3.50 15.18
N THR A 32 -3.77 4.70 14.63
CA THR A 32 -4.76 5.79 14.71
C THR A 32 -4.94 6.49 13.37
N GLU A 33 -6.05 7.21 13.21
CA GLU A 33 -6.30 8.04 12.02
C GLU A 33 -5.21 9.11 11.86
N ASP A 34 -4.82 9.78 12.96
CA ASP A 34 -3.72 10.76 12.96
C ASP A 34 -2.38 10.19 12.46
N GLU A 35 -2.09 8.90 12.69
CA GLU A 35 -0.88 8.27 12.19
C GLU A 35 -0.93 8.08 10.66
N CYS A 36 -2.11 7.72 10.14
CA CYS A 36 -2.36 7.50 8.73
C CYS A 36 -2.43 8.81 7.93
N GLU A 37 -3.02 9.85 8.53
CA GLU A 37 -3.18 11.17 7.91
C GLU A 37 -2.00 12.12 8.16
N ARG A 38 -0.96 11.65 8.88
CA ARG A 38 0.25 12.43 9.10
C ARG A 38 0.83 12.88 7.76
N GLU A 39 1.09 14.17 7.67
CA GLU A 39 1.67 14.77 6.47
C GLU A 39 3.08 14.20 6.19
N PRO A 40 3.42 13.94 4.93
CA PRO A 40 4.76 13.49 4.57
C PRO A 40 5.83 14.48 5.06
N VAL A 41 6.99 13.96 5.48
CA VAL A 41 8.11 14.79 5.97
C VAL A 41 8.73 15.61 4.83
N GLU A 42 8.62 15.10 3.61
CA GLU A 42 9.19 15.71 2.40
C GLU A 42 8.11 16.37 1.56
N PHE A 43 8.49 17.42 0.83
CA PHE A 43 7.60 18.04 -0.14
C PHE A 43 7.36 17.09 -1.33
N CYS A 44 6.10 16.71 -1.52
CA CYS A 44 5.73 15.75 -2.57
C CYS A 44 5.51 16.43 -3.92
N MET A 45 6.59 16.59 -4.70
CA MET A 45 6.58 17.22 -6.02
C MET A 45 5.58 16.62 -7.01
N TRP A 46 5.31 15.32 -6.91
CA TRP A 46 4.41 14.58 -7.80
C TRP A 46 3.04 14.28 -7.18
N GLY A 47 2.72 14.96 -6.08
CA GLY A 47 1.56 14.67 -5.25
C GLY A 47 1.80 13.51 -4.29
N GLU A 48 0.75 13.15 -3.57
CA GLU A 48 0.78 12.12 -2.54
C GLU A 48 0.12 10.83 -3.01
N ALA A 49 0.53 9.72 -2.42
CA ALA A 49 -0.04 8.39 -2.62
C ALA A 49 -0.22 7.67 -1.28
N ARG A 50 -0.91 6.53 -1.31
CA ARG A 50 -1.04 5.63 -0.15
C ARG A 50 -0.12 4.44 -0.32
N ASP A 51 0.73 4.18 0.67
CA ASP A 51 1.50 2.93 0.70
C ASP A 51 0.59 1.71 0.99
N SER A 52 1.16 0.51 0.96
CA SER A 52 0.45 -0.74 1.29
C SER A 52 -0.10 -0.80 2.71
N CYS A 53 0.27 0.15 3.56
CA CYS A 53 -0.07 0.25 4.98
C CYS A 53 -1.06 1.39 5.25
N ASN A 54 -1.56 2.01 4.18
CA ASN A 54 -2.47 3.14 4.19
C ASN A 54 -1.88 4.46 4.75
N ARG A 55 -0.55 4.61 4.80
CA ARG A 55 0.09 5.89 5.16
C ARG A 55 0.22 6.79 3.95
N ARG A 56 0.11 8.11 4.16
CA ARG A 56 0.41 9.13 3.15
C ARG A 56 1.92 9.16 2.88
N VAL A 57 2.32 8.99 1.63
CA VAL A 57 3.71 9.03 1.16
C VAL A 57 3.81 9.85 -0.13
N CYS A 58 5.01 10.34 -0.48
CA CYS A 58 5.18 11.02 -1.76
C CYS A 58 5.09 10.04 -2.93
N ALA A 59 4.34 10.43 -3.95
CA ALA A 59 4.19 9.67 -5.17
C ALA A 59 5.45 9.75 -6.06
N LYS A 60 5.59 8.77 -6.95
CA LYS A 60 6.70 8.65 -7.90
C LYS A 60 6.47 9.48 -9.16
N GLY A 61 7.54 10.08 -9.64
CA GLY A 61 7.57 10.92 -10.83
C GLY A 61 7.81 10.15 -12.13
N PRO A 62 7.73 10.84 -13.29
CA PRO A 62 7.95 10.23 -14.60
C PRO A 62 9.31 9.51 -14.69
N GLY A 63 9.30 8.24 -15.10
CA GLY A 63 10.50 7.40 -15.27
C GLY A 63 11.11 6.85 -13.98
N GLU A 64 10.61 7.26 -12.81
CA GLU A 64 11.02 6.67 -11.54
C GLU A 64 10.46 5.25 -11.38
N ARG A 65 11.11 4.44 -10.53
CA ARG A 65 10.66 3.06 -10.29
C ARG A 65 9.35 3.05 -9.48
N CYS A 66 8.46 2.14 -9.83
CA CYS A 66 7.16 1.95 -9.19
C CYS A 66 6.73 0.48 -9.17
N GLY A 67 5.70 0.17 -8.38
CA GLY A 67 5.13 -1.17 -8.27
C GLY A 67 5.97 -2.10 -7.40
N GLY A 68 6.37 -3.24 -7.96
CA GLY A 68 6.98 -4.34 -7.22
C GLY A 68 5.97 -5.11 -6.36
N PRO A 69 6.38 -6.23 -5.71
CA PRO A 69 5.52 -6.98 -4.82
C PRO A 69 4.94 -6.04 -3.75
N LEU A 70 3.61 -6.00 -3.65
CA LEU A 70 2.89 -5.20 -2.64
C LEU A 70 3.14 -3.69 -2.75
N GLY A 71 3.63 -3.19 -3.89
CA GLY A 71 3.84 -1.76 -4.09
C GLY A 71 5.07 -1.19 -3.38
N ILE A 72 6.05 -2.02 -2.99
CA ILE A 72 7.25 -1.58 -2.24
C ILE A 72 8.09 -0.52 -2.97
N LEU A 73 8.01 -0.45 -4.31
CA LEU A 73 8.75 0.55 -5.09
C LEU A 73 7.99 1.88 -5.15
N GLY A 74 6.76 1.94 -4.66
CA GLY A 74 5.91 3.11 -4.63
C GLY A 74 4.88 3.16 -5.76
N GLN A 75 4.03 4.18 -5.70
CA GLN A 75 2.96 4.44 -6.66
C GLN A 75 3.26 5.72 -7.43
N CYS A 76 2.90 5.74 -8.71
CA CYS A 76 3.04 6.94 -9.54
C CYS A 76 2.07 8.03 -9.09
N GLY A 77 2.48 9.28 -9.25
CA GLY A 77 1.61 10.44 -9.07
C GLY A 77 0.45 10.46 -10.06
N GLU A 78 -0.54 11.30 -9.77
CA GLU A 78 -1.73 11.45 -10.61
C GLU A 78 -1.37 11.82 -12.06
N GLY A 79 -2.08 11.23 -13.02
CA GLY A 79 -1.82 11.39 -14.47
C GLY A 79 -0.80 10.40 -15.05
N MET A 80 -0.21 9.54 -14.21
CA MET A 80 0.79 8.54 -14.62
C MET A 80 0.34 7.13 -14.26
N MET A 81 0.96 6.14 -14.90
CA MET A 81 0.67 4.73 -14.75
C MET A 81 1.97 3.93 -14.63
N CYS A 82 1.99 2.94 -13.74
CA CYS A 82 3.14 2.08 -13.55
C CYS A 82 3.17 0.99 -14.63
N ASN A 83 4.16 1.03 -15.52
CA ASN A 83 4.40 0.03 -16.55
C ASN A 83 5.91 -0.27 -16.60
N ASP A 84 6.30 -1.53 -16.81
CA ASP A 84 7.71 -1.97 -16.81
C ASP A 84 8.52 -1.48 -15.58
N GLU A 85 7.87 -1.54 -14.40
CA GLU A 85 8.39 -1.01 -13.12
C GLU A 85 8.75 0.47 -13.13
N ARG A 86 8.20 1.27 -14.06
CA ARG A 86 8.43 2.71 -14.14
C ARG A 86 7.14 3.50 -14.33
N CYS A 87 7.15 4.77 -13.95
CA CYS A 87 6.00 5.64 -14.16
C CYS A 87 6.00 6.22 -15.58
N HIS A 88 4.99 5.88 -16.36
CA HIS A 88 4.72 6.40 -17.70
C HIS A 88 3.57 7.41 -17.66
N GLY A 89 3.60 8.41 -18.54
CA GLY A 89 2.64 9.50 -18.61
C GLY A 89 3.21 10.84 -18.12
N CYS A 90 2.30 11.78 -17.88
CA CYS A 90 2.60 13.14 -17.46
C CYS A 90 1.91 13.40 -16.12
N SER A 91 2.63 13.97 -15.15
CA SER A 91 2.01 14.33 -13.87
C SER A 91 1.00 15.47 -14.04
N THR A 92 -0.18 15.33 -13.43
CA THR A 92 -1.15 16.44 -13.31
C THR A 92 -0.74 17.45 -12.25
N HIS A 93 0.03 17.02 -11.24
CA HIS A 93 0.48 17.85 -10.13
C HIS A 93 1.61 18.81 -10.54
N SER A 94 2.49 18.34 -11.42
CA SER A 94 3.67 19.05 -11.91
C SER A 94 3.74 19.03 -13.44
N PRO A 95 2.77 19.65 -14.14
CA PRO A 95 2.60 19.53 -15.60
C PRO A 95 3.69 20.21 -16.43
N THR A 96 4.54 21.03 -15.80
CA THR A 96 5.68 21.71 -16.45
C THR A 96 6.89 20.80 -16.64
N PHE A 97 6.95 19.68 -15.92
CA PHE A 97 8.05 18.73 -16.01
C PHE A 97 7.86 17.75 -17.17
N PRO A 98 8.96 17.21 -17.73
CA PRO A 98 8.89 16.29 -18.86
C PRO A 98 8.20 14.97 -18.48
N CYS A 99 7.42 14.45 -19.42
CA CYS A 99 6.75 13.16 -19.30
C CYS A 99 7.69 11.99 -19.61
N HIS A 100 7.29 10.78 -19.20
CA HIS A 100 7.97 9.53 -19.56
C HIS A 100 7.05 8.68 -20.43
N GLN A 101 7.57 8.16 -21.53
CA GLN A 101 6.82 7.32 -22.49
C GLN A 101 7.41 5.93 -22.55
#